data_AF-A0A949QEI6-F1
#
_entry.id   AF-A0A949QEI6-F1
#
_cell.length_a   1.000
_cell.length_b   1.000
_cell.length_c   1.000
_cell.angle_alpha   90.00
_cell.angle_beta   90.00
_cell.angle_gamma   90.00
#
_symmetry.space_group_name_H-M   'P 1'
#
loop_
_entity.id
_entity.type
_entity.pdbx_description
1 polymer ?
#
loop_
_entity_poly.entity_id
_entity_poly.type
_entity_poly.pdbx_seq_one_letter_code
_entity_poly.pdbx_strand_id
1 'polypeptide(L)' 'LKMGIIDVNGSKTRACLEYVPDIHVGQYTIVHAGFALKIIDEEEAAESLKLWQELIESGAFQPDEELPSRESL' A
#
# COMPACT_ATOMS: atom_id res chain seq x y z
N LEU A 1 -16.06 -13.91 1.47
CA LEU A 1 -14.94 -12.95 1.51
C LEU A 1 -14.29 -13.01 2.87
N LYS A 2 -13.07 -13.55 2.93
CA LYS A 2 -12.26 -13.51 4.16
C LYS A 2 -11.80 -12.06 4.35
N MET A 3 -12.36 -11.36 5.33
CA MET A 3 -12.04 -9.96 5.60
C MET A 3 -11.13 -9.86 6.82
N GLY A 4 -10.18 -8.92 6.77
CA GLY A 4 -9.32 -8.57 7.90
C GLY A 4 -9.18 -7.06 8.07
N ILE A 5 -8.69 -6.65 9.24
CA ILE A 5 -8.26 -5.28 9.48
C ILE A 5 -6.75 -5.22 9.25
N ILE A 6 -6.35 -4.26 8.42
CA ILE A 6 -4.96 -3.96 8.09
C ILE A 6 -4.64 -2.54 8.54
N ASP A 7 -3.37 -2.29 8.84
CA ASP A 7 -2.83 -0.96 9.09
C ASP A 7 -2.08 -0.49 7.84
N VAL A 8 -2.48 0.66 7.31
CA VAL A 8 -1.80 1.31 6.19
C VAL A 8 -1.40 2.69 6.67
N ASN A 9 -0.09 2.89 6.91
CA ASN A 9 0.48 4.16 7.33
C ASN A 9 -0.23 4.76 8.58
N GLY A 10 -0.56 3.92 9.57
CA GLY A 10 -1.27 4.28 10.80
C GLY A 10 -2.80 4.30 10.69
N SER A 11 -3.35 4.09 9.49
CA SER A 11 -4.79 4.05 9.25
C SER A 11 -5.32 2.63 9.19
N LYS A 12 -6.23 2.29 10.10
CA LYS A 12 -6.88 0.97 10.12
C LYS A 12 -8.01 0.92 9.09
N THR A 13 -7.91 0.00 8.14
CA THR A 13 -8.94 -0.22 7.12
C THR A 13 -9.25 -1.70 6.96
N ARG A 14 -10.40 -2.03 6.35
CA ARG A 14 -10.76 -3.42 6.04
C ARG A 14 -10.26 -3.79 4.65
N ALA A 15 -9.66 -4.97 4.53
CA ALA A 15 -9.27 -5.55 3.25
C ALA A 15 -9.72 -7.00 3.12
N CYS A 16 -9.93 -7.43 1.88
CA CYS A 16 -10.17 -8.81 1.52
C CYS A 16 -8.83 -9.58 1.49
N LEU A 17 -8.78 -10.70 2.20
CA LEU A 17 -7.60 -11.55 2.39
C LEU A 17 -7.70 -12.87 1.60
N GLU A 18 -8.62 -12.97 0.65
CA GLU A 18 -8.90 -14.22 -0.08
C GLU A 18 -7.67 -14.73 -0.87
N TYR A 19 -6.82 -13.81 -1.35
CA TYR A 19 -5.59 -14.14 -2.09
C TYR A 19 -4.40 -14.46 -1.19
N VAL A 20 -4.51 -14.20 0.12
CA VAL A 20 -3.47 -14.46 1.11
C VAL A 20 -4.06 -15.21 2.31
N PRO A 21 -4.59 -16.42 2.11
CA PRO A 21 -5.32 -17.13 3.14
C PRO A 21 -4.46 -17.46 4.37
N ASP A 22 -3.14 -17.58 4.19
CA ASP A 22 -2.15 -17.94 5.21
C ASP A 22 -1.55 -16.74 5.96
N ILE A 23 -2.08 -15.53 5.75
CA ILE A 23 -1.60 -14.33 6.46
C ILE A 23 -2.03 -14.33 7.93
N HIS A 24 -1.10 -13.93 8.80
CA HIS A 24 -1.28 -13.81 10.24
C HIS A 24 -1.05 -12.37 10.72
N VAL A 25 -1.56 -12.05 11.91
CA VAL A 25 -1.33 -10.75 12.56
C VAL A 25 0.17 -10.55 12.80
N GLY A 26 0.67 -9.37 12.44
CA GLY A 26 2.10 -9.03 12.50
C GLY A 26 2.85 -9.29 11.19
N GLN A 27 2.21 -9.90 10.18
CA GLN A 27 2.77 -10.03 8.83
C GLN A 27 2.33 -8.88 7.93
N TYR A 28 3.11 -8.61 6.90
CA TYR A 28 2.90 -7.52 5.97
C TYR A 28 2.34 -8.04 4.64
N THR A 29 1.58 -7.19 3.94
CA THR A 29 1.03 -7.53 2.63
C THR A 29 0.86 -6.31 1.75
N ILE A 30 0.97 -6.51 0.44
CA ILE A 30 0.66 -5.48 -0.55
C ILE A 30 -0.86 -5.41 -0.73
N VAL A 31 -1.40 -4.20 -0.59
CA VAL A 31 -2.85 -3.96 -0.67
C VAL A 31 -3.14 -3.05 -1.85
N HIS A 32 -4.11 -3.44 -2.68
CA HIS A 32 -4.60 -2.64 -3.80
C HIS A 32 -6.12 -2.73 -3.87
N ALA A 33 -6.78 -1.57 -4.00
CA ALA A 33 -8.24 -1.47 -4.10
C ALA A 33 -9.02 -2.25 -3.02
N GLY A 34 -8.47 -2.37 -1.81
CA GLY A 34 -9.09 -3.12 -0.71
C GLY A 34 -8.85 -4.63 -0.72
N PHE A 35 -7.91 -5.13 -1.52
CA PHE A 35 -7.51 -6.54 -1.57
C PHE A 35 -6.05 -6.68 -1.19
N ALA A 36 -5.75 -7.61 -0.28
CA ALA A 36 -4.40 -8.06 -0.02
C ALA A 36 -3.99 -9.06 -1.12
N LEU A 37 -2.84 -8.82 -1.75
CA LEU A 37 -2.43 -9.53 -2.96
C LEU A 37 -1.26 -10.50 -2.73
N LYS A 38 -0.27 -10.09 -1.94
CA LYS A 38 0.96 -10.86 -1.69
C LYS A 38 1.40 -10.64 -0.24
N ILE A 39 1.72 -11.70 0.48
CA ILE A 39 2.38 -11.63 1.79
C ILE A 39 3.85 -11.29 1.53
N ILE A 40 4.38 -10.32 2.27
CA ILE A 40 5.78 -9.90 2.21
C ILE A 40 6.37 -9.96 3.62
N ASP A 41 7.68 -10.12 3.71
CA ASP A 41 8.38 -10.01 4.99
C ASP A 41 8.60 -8.54 5.38
N GLU A 42 9.15 -8.35 6.58
CA GLU A 42 9.40 -7.03 7.15
C GLU A 42 10.51 -6.27 6.40
N GLU A 43 11.49 -6.98 5.82
CA GLU A 43 12.60 -6.38 5.08
C GLU A 43 12.11 -5.84 3.74
N GLU A 44 11.37 -6.64 2.96
CA GLU A 44 10.71 -6.21 1.71
C GLU A 44 9.79 -5.00 1.96
N ALA A 45 9.05 -5.00 3.08
CA ALA A 45 8.19 -3.89 3.46
C ALA A 45 8.99 -2.62 3.78
N ALA A 46 10.08 -2.74 4.54
CA ALA A 46 10.94 -1.63 4.91
C ALA A 46 11.68 -1.04 3.69
N GLU A 47 12.20 -1.89 2.79
CA GLU A 47 12.82 -1.45 1.54
C GLU A 47 11.83 -0.70 0.66
N SER A 48 10.60 -1.21 0.53
CA SER A 48 9.54 -0.55 -0.21
C SER A 48 9.27 0.86 0.34
N LEU A 49 9.16 1.00 1.66
CA LEU A 49 8.94 2.29 2.32
C LEU A 49 10.14 3.24 2.13
N LYS A 50 11.37 2.73 2.20
CA LYS A 50 12.59 3.51 1.96
C LYS A 50 12.63 4.04 0.53
N LEU A 51 12.34 3.21 -0.46
CA LEU A 51 12.26 3.61 -1.86
C LEU A 51 11.21 4.71 -2.07
N TRP A 52 10.04 4.59 -1.43
CA TRP A 52 9.04 5.66 -1.46
C TRP A 52 9.55 6.99 -0.90
N GLN A 53 10.30 6.95 0.21
CA GLN A 53 10.91 8.16 0.79
C GLN A 53 11.96 8.76 -0.15
N GLU A 54 12.83 7.94 -0.74
CA GLU A 54 13.85 8.39 -1.70
C GLU A 54 13.21 9.04 -2.95
N LEU A 55 12.09 8.51 -3.44
CA LEU A 55 11.34 9.09 -4.56
C LEU A 55 10.75 10.46 -4.22
N ILE A 56 10.28 10.66 -2.99
CA ILE A 56 9.75 11.94 -2.51
C ILE A 56 10.90 12.94 -2.32
N GLU A 57 12.00 12.53 -1.68
CA GLU A 57 13.17 13.38 -1.41
C GLU A 57 13.87 13.84 -2.69
N SER A 58 13.97 12.96 -3.69
CA SER A 58 14.55 13.29 -5.00
C SER A 58 13.64 14.18 -5.85
N GLY A 59 12.38 14.41 -5.44
CA GLY A 59 11.38 15.14 -6.21
C GLY A 59 10.87 14.39 -7.44
N ALA A 60 11.22 13.10 -7.59
CA ALA A 60 10.76 12.23 -8.67
C ALA A 60 9.26 11.86 -8.54
N PHE A 61 8.70 12.02 -7.34
CA PHE A 61 7.27 11.88 -7.08
C PHE A 61 6.79 13.06 -6.21
N GLN A 62 5.86 13.86 -6.74
CA GLN A 62 5.27 15.01 -6.06
C GLN A 62 3.79 14.71 -5.82
N PRO A 63 3.39 14.30 -4.59
CA PRO A 63 2.01 13.86 -4.31
C PRO A 63 0.95 14.95 -4.50
N ASP A 64 1.35 16.23 -4.48
CA ASP A 64 0.46 17.40 -4.65
C ASP A 64 0.47 17.98 -6.08
N GLU A 65 1.06 17.30 -7.06
CA GLU A 65 0.91 17.70 -8.47
C GLU A 65 -0.55 17.43 -8.88
N GLU A 66 -1.41 18.45 -8.77
CA GLU A 66 -2.78 18.43 -9.30
C GLU A 66 -2.71 17.87 -10.72
N LEU A 67 -3.20 16.63 -10.89
CA LEU A 67 -3.45 16.09 -12.22
C LEU A 67 -4.23 17.17 -12.97
N PRO A 68 -3.76 17.65 -14.14
CA PRO A 68 -4.51 18.66 -14.88
C PRO A 68 -5.92 18.13 -15.01
N SER A 69 -6.86 18.84 -14.38
CA SER A 69 -8.28 18.54 -14.49
C SER A 69 -8.56 18.26 -15.95
N ARG A 70 -9.09 17.08 -16.27
CA ARG A 70 -9.61 16.77 -17.62
C ARG A 70 -10.81 17.68 -17.89
N GLU A 71 -10.53 18.96 -18.08
CA GLU A 71 -11.39 20.01 -18.60
C GLU A 71 -10.54 20.80 -19.60
N SER A 72 -10.11 20.12 -20.65
CA SER A 72 -9.77 20.77 -21.90
C SER A 72 -9.88 19.79 -23.05
N LEU A 73 -11.04 19.90 -23.72
CA LEU A 73 -11.47 19.38 -25.03
C LEU A 73 -12.16 18.01 -25.05
#